data_AF-A0A8B9FQG0-F1
#
_entry.id   AF-A0A8B9FQG0-F1
#
_cell.length_a   1.000
_cell.length_b   1.000
_cell.length_c   1.000
_cell.angle_alpha   90.00
_cell.angle_beta   90.00
_cell.angle_gamma   90.00
#
_symmetry.space_group_name_H-M   'P 1'
#
loop_
_entity.id
_entity.type
_entity.pdbx_description
1 polymer ?
#
loop_
_entity_poly.entity_id
_entity_poly.type
_entity_poly.pdbx_seq_one_letter_code
_entity_poly.pdbx_strand_id
1 'polypeptide(L)'
;RNLLRASRVLLVGMKGLGAEVAKNLILAGVKGLTMLDHQQVSQEDTRAQFLIPGGSLGRNRAEASLERAQNLNPMVDVKADAGNVDTKPEEFFTQFDAVCLTCCSRDVMVKVNHICHKNSVKFFAGDVFGYHGYMFADLGDHDFVEEKTKVPKASPGVEDGPDTKKARVDPSETTMVKKRLVFCPLKEALSVDWSGEKAAAALKRTAPDYFLLQG
;
A
#
# COMPACT_ATOMS: atom_id res chain seq x y z
N ARG A 1 9.08 -16.19 -11.05
CA ARG A 1 8.84 -16.34 -9.59
C ARG A 1 7.65 -15.47 -9.23
N ASN A 2 6.56 -16.03 -8.71
CA ASN A 2 5.39 -15.22 -8.33
C ASN A 2 5.74 -14.48 -7.01
N LEU A 3 6.11 -13.20 -7.13
CA LEU A 3 6.60 -12.40 -6.02
C LEU A 3 5.53 -12.26 -4.93
N LEU A 4 4.28 -12.05 -5.32
CA LEU A 4 3.15 -11.86 -4.40
C LEU A 4 2.95 -13.06 -3.46
N ARG A 5 2.94 -14.29 -4.01
CA ARG A 5 2.80 -15.53 -3.24
C ARG A 5 3.98 -15.84 -2.32
N ALA A 6 5.07 -15.08 -2.44
CA ALA A 6 6.25 -15.19 -1.57
C ALA A 6 6.29 -14.08 -0.51
N SER A 7 5.47 -13.03 -0.63
CA SER A 7 5.52 -11.84 0.22
C SER A 7 4.68 -11.98 1.49
N ARG A 8 5.24 -11.55 2.63
CA ARG A 8 4.55 -11.39 3.92
C ARG A 8 4.27 -9.92 4.19
N VAL A 9 3.06 -9.63 4.66
CA VAL A 9 2.63 -8.26 4.96
C VAL A 9 2.27 -8.12 6.44
N LEU A 10 2.70 -7.03 7.06
CA LEU A 10 2.17 -6.56 8.35
C LEU A 10 1.10 -5.51 8.09
N LEU A 11 -0.07 -5.67 8.69
CA LEU A 11 -1.14 -4.69 8.67
C LEU A 11 -1.45 -4.26 10.10
N VAL A 12 -1.33 -2.97 10.38
CA VAL A 12 -1.59 -2.38 11.69
C VAL A 12 -2.94 -1.65 11.67
N GLY A 13 -3.77 -1.94 12.68
CA GLY A 13 -5.11 -1.37 12.84
C GLY A 13 -6.16 -2.20 12.09
N MET A 14 -7.14 -2.73 12.83
CA MET A 14 -8.20 -3.61 12.32
C MET A 14 -9.61 -3.00 12.45
N LYS A 15 -9.72 -1.69 12.20
CA LYS A 15 -11.01 -1.02 11.95
C LYS A 15 -11.49 -1.30 10.51
N GLY A 16 -12.51 -0.57 10.03
CA GLY A 16 -13.10 -0.76 8.70
C GLY A 16 -12.09 -0.75 7.54
N LEU A 17 -11.20 0.26 7.47
CA LEU A 17 -10.16 0.31 6.44
C LEU A 17 -9.21 -0.89 6.50
N GLY A 18 -8.72 -1.21 7.71
CA GLY A 18 -7.88 -2.38 7.92
C GLY A 18 -8.54 -3.68 7.46
N ALA A 19 -9.83 -3.87 7.74
CA ALA A 19 -10.57 -5.05 7.28
C ALA A 19 -10.64 -5.16 5.74
N GLU A 20 -10.85 -4.04 5.05
CA GLU A 20 -10.84 -3.99 3.58
C GLU A 20 -9.46 -4.31 2.99
N VAL A 21 -8.40 -3.72 3.56
CA VAL A 21 -7.01 -4.00 3.16
C VAL A 21 -6.68 -5.47 3.39
N ALA A 22 -7.01 -6.02 4.58
CA ALA A 22 -6.80 -7.42 4.92
C ALA A 22 -7.48 -8.35 3.91
N LYS A 23 -8.78 -8.13 3.67
CA LYS A 23 -9.56 -8.92 2.70
C LYS A 23 -8.92 -8.92 1.32
N ASN A 24 -8.53 -7.75 0.81
CA ASN A 24 -7.94 -7.64 -0.52
C ASN A 24 -6.58 -8.35 -0.61
N LEU A 25 -5.71 -8.23 0.41
CA LEU A 25 -4.42 -8.92 0.45
C LEU A 25 -4.57 -10.44 0.54
N ILE A 26 -5.51 -10.93 1.37
CA ILE A 26 -5.77 -12.35 1.54
C ILE A 26 -6.34 -12.95 0.24
N LEU A 27 -7.30 -12.28 -0.40
CA LEU A 27 -7.87 -12.73 -1.68
C LEU A 27 -6.85 -12.64 -2.83
N ALA A 28 -5.94 -11.66 -2.80
CA ALA A 28 -4.84 -11.57 -3.76
C ALA A 28 -3.82 -12.73 -3.61
N GLY A 29 -3.80 -13.42 -2.46
CA GLY A 29 -2.97 -14.60 -2.25
C GLY A 29 -1.51 -14.29 -1.92
N VAL A 30 -1.29 -13.32 -1.02
CA VAL A 30 0.03 -13.13 -0.39
C VAL A 30 0.48 -14.39 0.37
N LYS A 31 1.78 -14.53 0.68
CA LYS A 31 2.26 -15.67 1.48
C LYS A 31 1.64 -15.71 2.87
N GLY A 32 1.54 -14.54 3.50
CA GLY A 32 0.97 -14.41 4.82
C GLY A 32 0.69 -12.96 5.19
N LEU A 33 -0.27 -12.78 6.09
CA LEU A 33 -0.70 -11.50 6.61
C LEU A 33 -0.70 -11.56 8.14
N THR A 34 0.05 -10.68 8.79
CA THR A 34 -0.06 -10.46 10.23
C THR A 34 -0.92 -9.23 10.47
N MET A 35 -2.06 -9.40 11.11
CA MET A 35 -2.95 -8.33 11.58
C MET A 35 -2.52 -7.95 13.01
N LEU A 36 -2.11 -6.71 13.21
CA LEU A 36 -1.69 -6.20 14.51
C LEU A 36 -2.66 -5.11 14.97
N ASP A 37 -3.30 -5.32 16.11
CA ASP A 37 -4.15 -4.32 16.75
C ASP A 37 -4.15 -4.56 18.26
N HIS A 38 -3.89 -3.53 19.06
CA HIS A 38 -3.87 -3.61 20.52
C HIS A 38 -5.22 -3.24 21.15
N GLN A 39 -6.17 -2.75 20.35
CA GLN A 39 -7.45 -2.28 20.81
C GLN A 39 -8.47 -3.41 20.90
N GLN A 40 -9.44 -3.23 21.79
CA GLN A 40 -10.58 -4.14 21.91
C GLN A 40 -11.70 -3.74 20.96
N VAL A 41 -12.53 -4.72 20.59
CA VAL A 41 -13.74 -4.53 19.81
C VAL A 41 -14.69 -3.64 20.59
N SER A 42 -15.03 -2.50 20.00
CA SER A 42 -16.05 -1.57 20.47
C SER A 42 -17.40 -1.85 19.80
N GLN A 43 -18.46 -1.18 20.29
CA GLN A 43 -19.79 -1.31 19.69
C GLN A 43 -19.83 -0.84 18.23
N GLU A 44 -19.06 0.19 17.86
CA GLU A 44 -18.95 0.69 16.49
C GLU A 44 -18.35 -0.38 15.57
N ASP A 45 -17.30 -1.05 16.02
CA ASP A 45 -16.59 -2.07 15.23
C ASP A 45 -17.52 -3.23 14.86
N THR A 46 -18.42 -3.63 15.76
CA THR A 46 -19.40 -4.72 15.48
C THR A 46 -20.37 -4.39 14.34
N ARG A 47 -20.52 -3.11 13.99
CA ARG A 47 -21.42 -2.63 12.93
C ARG A 47 -20.67 -2.25 11.65
N ALA A 48 -19.43 -1.80 11.78
CA ALA A 48 -18.66 -1.23 10.69
C ALA A 48 -17.58 -2.17 10.11
N GLN A 49 -17.30 -3.29 10.77
CA GLN A 49 -16.17 -4.18 10.43
C GLN A 49 -16.68 -5.62 10.26
N PHE A 50 -16.63 -6.14 9.02
CA PHE A 50 -17.27 -7.41 8.64
C PHE A 50 -16.51 -8.68 9.04
N LEU A 51 -15.21 -8.57 9.35
CA LEU A 51 -14.39 -9.69 9.83
C LEU A 51 -14.62 -9.99 11.32
N ILE A 52 -15.17 -9.04 12.09
CA ILE A 52 -15.50 -9.25 13.49
C ILE A 52 -16.85 -9.99 13.58
N PRO A 53 -16.91 -11.19 14.20
CA PRO A 53 -18.17 -11.88 14.40
C PRO A 53 -19.01 -11.21 15.49
N GLY A 54 -20.33 -11.35 15.37
CA GLY A 54 -21.28 -10.90 16.39
C GLY A 54 -20.95 -11.52 17.75
N GLY A 55 -21.14 -10.75 18.83
CA GLY A 55 -20.81 -11.20 20.20
C GLY A 55 -19.33 -11.08 20.58
N SER A 56 -18.48 -10.47 19.74
CA SER A 56 -17.05 -10.29 20.04
C SER A 56 -16.69 -9.04 20.83
N LEU A 57 -17.68 -8.34 21.39
CA LEU A 57 -17.46 -7.12 22.16
C LEU A 57 -16.45 -7.36 23.30
N GLY A 58 -15.46 -6.48 23.43
CA GLY A 58 -14.39 -6.60 24.44
C GLY A 58 -13.24 -7.56 24.11
N ARG A 59 -13.35 -8.38 23.05
CA ARG A 59 -12.21 -9.18 22.54
C ARG A 59 -11.22 -8.27 21.82
N ASN A 60 -9.97 -8.71 21.65
CA ASN A 60 -9.01 -7.99 20.81
C ASN A 60 -9.48 -7.96 19.34
N ARG A 61 -9.33 -6.82 18.65
CA ARG A 61 -9.82 -6.64 17.27
C ARG A 61 -9.14 -7.56 16.25
N ALA A 62 -7.82 -7.73 16.33
CA ALA A 62 -7.08 -8.59 15.41
C ALA A 62 -7.44 -10.07 15.65
N GLU A 63 -7.50 -10.50 16.90
CA GLU A 63 -7.89 -11.87 17.27
C GLU A 63 -9.34 -12.17 16.90
N ALA A 64 -10.27 -11.24 17.15
CA ALA A 64 -11.67 -11.40 16.78
C ALA A 64 -11.86 -11.52 15.26
N SER A 65 -10.99 -10.88 14.46
CA SER A 65 -11.04 -10.91 13.00
C SER A 65 -10.42 -12.17 12.39
N LEU A 66 -9.59 -12.91 13.15
CA LEU A 66 -8.70 -13.95 12.63
C LEU A 66 -9.44 -15.06 11.88
N GLU A 67 -10.49 -15.62 12.48
CA GLU A 67 -11.22 -16.76 11.92
C GLU A 67 -11.83 -16.41 10.55
N ARG A 68 -12.58 -15.30 10.48
CA ARG A 68 -13.22 -14.86 9.22
C ARG A 68 -12.18 -14.45 8.18
N ALA A 69 -11.09 -13.81 8.59
CA ALA A 69 -10.00 -13.44 7.68
C ALA A 69 -9.34 -14.68 7.07
N GLN A 70 -9.01 -15.68 7.90
CA GLN A 70 -8.40 -16.93 7.43
C GLN A 70 -9.31 -17.70 6.47
N ASN A 71 -10.62 -17.69 6.71
CA ASN A 71 -11.61 -18.35 5.85
C ASN A 71 -11.73 -17.75 4.44
N LEU A 72 -11.26 -16.52 4.21
CA LEU A 72 -11.26 -15.93 2.87
C LEU A 72 -10.32 -16.65 1.90
N ASN A 73 -9.19 -17.16 2.40
CA ASN A 73 -8.24 -17.92 1.59
C ASN A 73 -7.36 -18.83 2.46
N PRO A 74 -7.63 -20.15 2.51
CA PRO A 74 -6.83 -21.11 3.28
C PRO A 74 -5.35 -21.21 2.87
N MET A 75 -4.97 -20.67 1.71
CA MET A 75 -3.58 -20.69 1.22
C MET A 75 -2.71 -19.58 1.82
N VAL A 76 -3.30 -18.59 2.50
CA VAL A 76 -2.60 -17.47 3.13
C VAL A 76 -2.42 -17.78 4.62
N ASP A 77 -1.19 -17.64 5.13
CA ASP A 77 -0.88 -17.72 6.57
C ASP A 77 -1.34 -16.42 7.27
N VAL A 78 -2.56 -16.40 7.82
CA VAL A 78 -3.10 -15.25 8.54
C VAL A 78 -2.81 -15.38 10.03
N LYS A 79 -2.23 -14.32 10.62
CA LYS A 79 -1.88 -14.26 12.05
C LYS A 79 -2.48 -13.03 12.69
N ALA A 80 -2.79 -13.12 13.98
CA ALA A 80 -3.19 -11.99 14.81
C ALA A 80 -2.12 -11.71 15.87
N ASP A 81 -1.83 -10.42 16.09
CA ASP A 81 -0.94 -9.92 17.14
C ASP A 81 -1.69 -8.84 17.94
N ALA A 82 -1.92 -9.11 19.23
CA ALA A 82 -2.64 -8.20 20.12
C ALA A 82 -1.76 -7.08 20.72
N GLY A 83 -0.48 -6.98 20.31
CA GLY A 83 0.47 -6.02 20.84
C GLY A 83 0.33 -4.62 20.27
N ASN A 84 0.92 -3.63 20.95
CA ASN A 84 0.98 -2.25 20.47
C ASN A 84 2.17 -2.08 19.52
N VAL A 85 1.92 -1.56 18.31
CA VAL A 85 2.94 -1.27 17.29
C VAL A 85 4.09 -0.42 17.84
N ASP A 86 3.80 0.52 18.74
CA ASP A 86 4.81 1.44 19.27
C ASP A 86 5.83 0.74 20.20
N THR A 87 5.44 -0.40 20.76
CA THR A 87 6.28 -1.24 21.63
C THR A 87 7.05 -2.31 20.87
N LYS A 88 6.83 -2.46 19.56
CA LYS A 88 7.52 -3.47 18.77
C LYS A 88 8.97 -3.05 18.49
N PRO A 89 9.94 -3.95 18.66
CA PRO A 89 11.34 -3.65 18.36
C PRO A 89 11.57 -3.58 16.84
N GLU A 90 12.68 -2.98 16.40
CA GLU A 90 12.99 -2.80 14.97
C GLU A 90 12.98 -4.14 14.20
N GLU A 91 13.52 -5.19 14.82
CA GLU A 91 13.62 -6.54 14.26
C GLU A 91 12.26 -7.19 14.02
N PHE A 92 11.20 -6.70 14.68
CA PHE A 92 9.85 -7.17 14.38
C PHE A 92 9.43 -6.81 12.96
N PHE A 93 9.83 -5.65 12.45
CA PHE A 93 9.38 -5.17 11.14
C PHE A 93 10.16 -5.82 9.98
N THR A 94 11.40 -6.26 10.21
CA THR A 94 12.28 -6.82 9.18
C THR A 94 11.89 -8.22 8.71
N GLN A 95 10.95 -8.88 9.37
CA GLN A 95 10.39 -10.16 8.94
C GLN A 95 9.32 -10.04 7.82
N PHE A 96 8.93 -8.80 7.48
CA PHE A 96 7.89 -8.50 6.49
C PHE A 96 8.48 -7.85 5.24
N ASP A 97 7.89 -8.13 4.08
CA ASP A 97 8.25 -7.48 2.82
C ASP A 97 7.58 -6.10 2.67
N ALA A 98 6.40 -5.95 3.29
CA ALA A 98 5.67 -4.70 3.34
C ALA A 98 4.95 -4.50 4.68
N VAL A 99 4.85 -3.25 5.12
CA VAL A 99 4.17 -2.81 6.32
C VAL A 99 3.13 -1.75 5.94
N CYS A 100 1.88 -1.96 6.34
CA CYS A 100 0.76 -1.05 6.10
C CYS A 100 0.17 -0.59 7.44
N LEU A 101 0.18 0.72 7.69
CA LEU A 101 -0.39 1.33 8.90
C LEU A 101 -1.73 1.98 8.61
N THR A 102 -2.69 1.71 9.50
CA THR A 102 -3.96 2.44 9.60
C THR A 102 -4.18 2.84 11.05
N CYS A 103 -4.97 3.89 11.27
CA CYS A 103 -5.39 4.38 12.59
C CYS A 103 -4.22 4.63 13.55
N CYS A 104 -3.09 5.10 13.03
CA CYS A 104 -1.88 5.36 13.81
C CYS A 104 -1.63 6.86 13.95
N SER A 105 -1.02 7.28 15.06
CA SER A 105 -0.59 8.66 15.22
C SER A 105 0.53 8.99 14.23
N ARG A 106 0.71 10.29 13.94
CA ARG A 106 1.80 10.78 13.09
C ARG A 106 3.16 10.28 13.55
N ASP A 107 3.42 10.35 14.86
CA ASP A 107 4.71 9.96 15.44
C ASP A 107 5.01 8.47 15.22
N VAL A 108 4.00 7.61 15.40
CA VAL A 108 4.11 6.17 15.13
C VAL A 108 4.35 5.93 13.64
N MET A 109 3.59 6.60 12.75
CA MET A 109 3.77 6.44 11.31
C MET A 109 5.17 6.85 10.85
N VAL A 110 5.69 7.98 11.34
CA VAL A 110 7.05 8.45 11.03
C VAL A 110 8.11 7.50 11.58
N LYS A 111 7.96 7.03 12.82
CA LYS A 111 8.88 6.05 13.44
C LYS A 111 8.94 4.75 12.64
N VAL A 112 7.79 4.17 12.32
CA VAL A 112 7.73 2.89 11.59
C VAL A 112 8.20 3.07 10.15
N ASN A 113 7.84 4.17 9.48
CA ASN A 113 8.36 4.48 8.14
C ASN A 113 9.89 4.57 8.14
N HIS A 114 10.49 5.26 9.11
CA HIS A 114 11.95 5.35 9.23
C HIS A 114 12.62 3.97 9.39
N ILE A 115 12.06 3.12 10.27
CA ILE A 115 12.50 1.74 10.44
C ILE A 115 12.42 0.97 9.12
N CYS A 116 11.28 1.06 8.42
CA CYS A 116 11.07 0.34 7.17
C CYS A 116 12.03 0.79 6.06
N HIS A 117 12.20 2.10 5.90
CA HIS A 117 13.08 2.70 4.90
C HIS A 117 14.53 2.27 5.09
N LYS A 118 15.04 2.30 6.33
CA LYS A 118 16.39 1.83 6.69
C LYS A 118 16.61 0.35 6.37
N ASN A 119 15.56 -0.47 6.48
CA ASN A 119 15.65 -1.93 6.31
C ASN A 119 15.12 -2.41 4.94
N SER A 120 14.92 -1.52 3.98
CA SER A 120 14.37 -1.85 2.64
C SER A 120 13.01 -2.57 2.66
N VAL A 121 12.21 -2.31 3.70
CA VAL A 121 10.83 -2.80 3.82
C VAL A 121 9.89 -1.77 3.21
N LYS A 122 8.93 -2.21 2.38
CA LYS A 122 7.99 -1.30 1.73
C LYS A 122 6.99 -0.77 2.74
N PHE A 123 6.79 0.54 2.79
CA PHE A 123 5.91 1.19 3.75
C PHE A 123 4.68 1.79 3.08
N PHE A 124 3.53 1.58 3.71
CA PHE A 124 2.26 2.18 3.34
C PHE A 124 1.58 2.73 4.59
N ALA A 125 0.86 3.84 4.43
CA ALA A 125 -0.02 4.36 5.47
C ALA A 125 -1.31 4.90 4.82
N GLY A 126 -2.43 4.83 5.52
CA GLY A 126 -3.67 5.42 5.06
C GLY A 126 -4.75 5.40 6.13
N ASP A 127 -5.66 6.35 6.05
CA ASP A 127 -6.85 6.43 6.90
C ASP A 127 -8.02 7.08 6.15
N VAL A 128 -9.20 6.96 6.76
CA VAL A 128 -10.47 7.52 6.28
C VAL A 128 -11.08 8.39 7.39
N PHE A 129 -11.50 9.60 7.03
CA PHE A 129 -12.16 10.55 7.92
C PHE A 129 -13.38 11.18 7.23
N GLY A 130 -14.57 10.75 7.66
CA GLY A 130 -15.82 11.14 7.02
C GLY A 130 -15.88 10.65 5.56
N TYR A 131 -15.95 11.60 4.63
CA TYR A 131 -15.98 11.33 3.18
C TYR A 131 -14.60 11.38 2.51
N HIS A 132 -13.55 11.69 3.26
CA HIS A 132 -12.18 11.79 2.75
C HIS A 132 -11.35 10.59 3.19
N GLY A 133 -10.32 10.29 2.43
CA GLY A 133 -9.31 9.33 2.81
C GLY A 133 -8.01 9.63 2.10
N TYR A 134 -6.92 9.08 2.61
CA TYR A 134 -5.61 9.22 1.98
C TYR A 134 -4.87 7.90 1.95
N MET A 135 -3.88 7.82 1.07
CA MET A 135 -2.83 6.83 1.13
C MET A 135 -1.48 7.47 0.90
N PHE A 136 -0.47 6.96 1.58
CA PHE A 136 0.93 7.28 1.41
C PHE A 136 1.70 6.00 1.14
N ALA A 137 2.74 6.09 0.31
CA ALA A 137 3.64 4.98 0.03
C ALA A 137 5.09 5.48 0.04
N ASP A 138 5.96 4.73 0.71
CA ASP A 138 7.41 4.87 0.63
C ASP A 138 8.01 3.51 0.29
N LEU A 139 8.52 3.40 -0.92
CA LEU A 139 9.09 2.18 -1.46
C LEU A 139 10.63 2.23 -1.54
N GLY A 140 11.25 3.30 -1.02
CA GLY A 140 12.65 3.63 -1.25
C GLY A 140 12.99 3.70 -2.74
N ASP A 141 14.11 3.09 -3.11
CA ASP A 141 14.48 2.85 -4.50
C ASP A 141 13.68 1.66 -5.06
N HIS A 142 12.69 1.95 -5.91
CA HIS A 142 11.77 0.94 -6.42
C HIS A 142 11.92 0.68 -7.91
N ASP A 143 12.48 -0.48 -8.23
CA ASP A 143 12.48 -1.04 -9.58
C ASP A 143 11.19 -1.81 -9.87
N PHE A 144 10.58 -1.57 -11.04
CA PHE A 144 9.38 -2.25 -11.50
C PHE A 144 9.37 -2.41 -13.03
N VAL A 145 8.41 -3.19 -13.53
CA VAL A 145 8.21 -3.43 -14.96
C VAL A 145 6.85 -2.85 -15.36
N GLU A 146 6.84 -2.09 -16.43
CA GLU A 146 5.62 -1.55 -17.04
C GLU A 146 5.44 -2.16 -18.43
N GLU A 147 4.25 -2.67 -18.70
CA GLU A 147 3.86 -3.16 -20.02
C GLU A 147 3.44 -1.98 -20.90
N LYS A 148 4.09 -1.82 -22.06
CA LYS A 148 3.77 -0.80 -23.06
C LYS A 148 3.37 -1.44 -24.37
N THR A 149 2.24 -1.00 -24.92
CA THR A 149 1.83 -1.33 -26.29
C THR A 149 2.87 -0.79 -27.28
N LYS A 150 3.27 -1.62 -28.25
CA LYS A 150 4.17 -1.16 -29.31
C LYS A 150 3.44 -0.13 -30.18
N VAL A 151 3.92 1.11 -30.17
CA VAL A 151 3.46 2.13 -31.14
C VAL A 151 4.13 1.84 -32.48
N PRO A 152 3.39 1.72 -33.59
CA PRO A 152 4.00 1.54 -34.90
C PRO A 152 4.88 2.76 -35.21
N LYS A 153 6.19 2.52 -35.38
CA LYS A 153 7.08 3.52 -35.96
C LYS A 153 6.68 3.68 -37.42
N ALA A 154 6.06 4.81 -37.78
CA ALA A 154 6.03 5.25 -39.16
C ALA A 154 7.48 5.58 -39.55
N SER A 155 8.12 4.68 -40.28
CA SER A 155 9.36 5.00 -40.98
C SER A 155 9.06 6.16 -41.95
N PRO A 156 9.87 7.23 -42.00
CA PRO A 156 9.83 8.16 -43.12
C PRO A 156 10.23 7.34 -44.34
N GLY A 157 9.27 7.02 -45.20
CA GLY A 157 9.54 6.32 -46.44
C GLY A 157 10.38 7.20 -47.36
N VAL A 158 11.53 6.67 -47.78
CA VAL A 158 12.11 7.03 -49.08
C VAL A 158 11.20 6.37 -50.11
N GLU A 159 10.56 7.17 -50.96
CA GLU A 159 9.84 6.70 -52.14
C GLU A 159 10.82 6.03 -53.10
N ASP A 160 10.60 4.75 -53.42
CA ASP A 160 10.43 4.28 -54.81
C ASP A 160 10.35 2.73 -54.86
N GLY A 161 9.29 2.20 -55.46
CA GLY A 161 9.18 0.78 -55.81
C GLY A 161 7.81 0.13 -55.52
N PRO A 162 7.11 -0.43 -56.53
CA PRO A 162 5.79 -1.01 -56.35
C PRO A 162 5.92 -2.46 -55.90
N ASP A 163 6.34 -2.73 -54.66
CA ASP A 163 6.16 -4.05 -53.99
C ASP A 163 6.69 -4.06 -52.54
N THR A 164 6.18 -3.18 -51.68
CA THR A 164 6.44 -3.30 -50.23
C THR A 164 5.14 -3.55 -49.46
N LYS A 165 4.92 -4.82 -49.09
CA LYS A 165 3.92 -5.21 -48.09
C LYS A 165 4.22 -4.46 -46.78
N LYS A 166 3.42 -3.44 -46.45
CA LYS A 166 3.42 -2.83 -45.11
C LYS A 166 3.22 -3.94 -44.08
N ALA A 167 4.21 -4.17 -43.23
CA ALA A 167 4.07 -5.09 -42.10
C ALA A 167 2.89 -4.63 -41.24
N ARG A 168 1.84 -5.45 -41.17
CA ARG A 168 0.73 -5.26 -40.23
C ARG A 168 1.30 -5.51 -38.83
N VAL A 169 1.62 -4.43 -38.11
CA VAL A 169 1.91 -4.52 -36.68
C VAL A 169 0.59 -4.86 -35.98
N ASP A 170 0.55 -5.98 -35.27
CA ASP A 170 -0.59 -6.34 -34.44
C ASP A 170 -0.67 -5.35 -33.26
N PRO A 171 -1.74 -4.55 -33.12
CA PRO A 171 -1.89 -3.61 -32.02
C PRO A 171 -1.97 -4.27 -30.63
N SER A 172 -2.05 -5.61 -30.56
CA SER A 172 -1.97 -6.38 -29.31
C SER A 172 -0.53 -6.67 -28.85
N GLU A 173 0.49 -6.34 -29.64
CA GLU A 173 1.88 -6.64 -29.26
C GLU A 173 2.39 -5.65 -28.20
N THR A 174 2.79 -6.17 -27.04
CA THR A 174 3.30 -5.38 -25.92
C THR A 174 4.78 -5.67 -25.64
N THR A 175 5.43 -4.74 -24.93
CA THR A 175 6.81 -4.85 -24.49
C THR A 175 6.92 -4.50 -23.02
N MET A 176 7.75 -5.26 -22.29
CA MET A 176 8.02 -5.04 -20.88
C MET A 176 9.21 -4.09 -20.72
N VAL A 177 8.99 -2.93 -20.10
CA VAL A 177 10.01 -1.91 -19.89
C VAL A 177 10.34 -1.80 -18.41
N LYS A 178 11.61 -1.96 -18.05
CA LYS A 178 12.09 -1.73 -16.68
C LYS A 178 12.14 -0.24 -16.39
N LYS A 179 11.62 0.15 -15.23
CA LYS A 179 11.65 1.51 -14.70
C LYS A 179 12.10 1.51 -13.25
N ARG A 180 12.57 2.68 -12.82
CA ARG A 180 12.93 2.98 -11.44
C ARG A 180 12.19 4.22 -10.98
N LEU A 181 11.66 4.19 -9.77
CA LEU A 181 11.16 5.36 -9.04
C LEU A 181 11.86 5.45 -7.69
N VAL A 182 12.02 6.66 -7.19
CA VAL A 182 12.60 6.95 -5.88
C VAL A 182 11.52 7.64 -5.05
N PHE A 183 11.24 7.09 -3.86
CA PHE A 183 10.26 7.62 -2.92
C PHE A 183 10.95 8.33 -1.77
N CYS A 184 10.33 9.38 -1.23
CA CYS A 184 10.82 10.08 -0.06
C CYS A 184 10.21 9.52 1.25
N PRO A 185 10.91 9.66 2.38
CA PRO A 185 10.36 9.33 3.69
C PRO A 185 9.10 10.14 4.03
N LEU A 186 8.20 9.56 4.82
CA LEU A 186 6.95 10.18 5.27
C LEU A 186 7.20 11.51 5.99
N LYS A 187 8.26 11.60 6.79
CA LYS A 187 8.62 12.82 7.52
C LYS A 187 8.81 14.01 6.58
N GLU A 188 9.49 13.79 5.45
CA GLU A 188 9.72 14.81 4.42
C GLU A 188 8.42 15.16 3.70
N ALA A 189 7.62 14.15 3.35
CA ALA A 189 6.33 14.33 2.70
C ALA A 189 5.33 15.14 3.55
N LEU A 190 5.40 15.03 4.87
CA LEU A 190 4.55 15.80 5.80
C LEU A 190 5.11 17.19 6.14
N SER A 191 6.39 17.44 5.85
CA SER A 191 7.11 18.66 6.29
C SER A 191 7.58 19.49 5.10
N VAL A 192 6.74 19.62 4.07
CA VAL A 192 7.05 20.41 2.88
C VAL A 192 7.22 21.88 3.24
N ASP A 193 8.35 22.47 2.87
CA ASP A 193 8.59 23.90 2.95
C ASP A 193 7.91 24.62 1.76
N TRP A 194 6.87 25.40 2.07
CA TRP A 194 6.09 26.14 1.09
C TRP A 194 6.62 27.56 0.81
N SER A 195 7.71 27.98 1.47
CA SER A 195 8.27 29.33 1.32
C SER A 195 8.99 29.56 -0.02
N GLY A 196 9.50 28.50 -0.64
CA GLY A 196 10.22 28.59 -1.92
C GLY A 196 9.32 28.85 -3.12
N GLU A 197 9.80 29.59 -4.12
CA GLU A 197 9.03 29.96 -5.33
C GLU A 197 8.42 28.75 -6.06
N LYS A 198 9.17 27.65 -6.19
CA LYS A 198 8.68 26.40 -6.81
C LYS A 198 7.54 25.77 -5.99
N ALA A 199 7.66 25.78 -4.67
CA ALA A 199 6.64 25.23 -3.77
C ALA A 199 5.38 26.10 -3.78
N ALA A 200 5.53 27.42 -3.82
CA ALA A 200 4.39 28.35 -3.95
C ALA A 200 3.60 28.15 -5.26
N ALA A 201 4.29 27.84 -6.37
CA ALA A 201 3.63 27.50 -7.64
C ALA A 201 2.94 26.13 -7.57
N ALA A 202 3.54 25.15 -6.88
CA ALA A 202 2.95 23.84 -6.67
C ALA A 202 1.73 23.88 -5.74
N LEU A 203 1.76 24.73 -4.70
CA LEU A 203 0.70 24.91 -3.70
C LEU A 203 -0.66 25.15 -4.35
N LYS A 204 -0.71 25.96 -5.42
CA LYS A 204 -1.95 26.26 -6.17
C LYS A 204 -2.55 25.03 -6.87
N ARG A 205 -1.77 23.98 -7.09
CA ARG A 205 -2.17 22.71 -7.71
C ARG A 205 -2.27 21.56 -6.71
N THR A 206 -1.87 21.78 -5.46
CA THR A 206 -1.94 20.78 -4.39
C THR A 206 -3.39 20.64 -3.95
N ALA A 207 -3.87 19.39 -3.86
CA ALA A 207 -5.21 19.12 -3.35
C ALA A 207 -5.35 19.61 -1.89
N PRO A 208 -6.46 20.29 -1.53
CA PRO A 208 -6.70 20.75 -0.17
C PRO A 208 -6.62 19.64 0.90
N ASP A 209 -6.92 18.40 0.51
CA ASP A 209 -6.88 17.22 1.39
C ASP A 209 -5.50 16.98 2.02
N TYR A 210 -4.41 17.43 1.37
CA TYR A 210 -3.08 17.40 1.97
C TYR A 210 -3.04 18.17 3.29
N PHE A 211 -3.71 19.33 3.38
CA PHE A 211 -3.75 20.14 4.60
C PHE A 211 -4.76 19.63 5.62
N LEU A 212 -5.82 18.94 5.17
CA LEU A 212 -6.72 18.23 6.09
C LEU A 212 -6.00 17.12 6.85
N LEU A 213 -5.05 16.43 6.21
CA LEU A 213 -4.20 15.44 6.87
C LEU A 213 -3.22 16.06 7.90
N GLN A 214 -2.98 17.37 7.81
CA GLN A 214 -2.02 18.06 8.67
C GLN A 214 -2.60 18.54 10.00
N GLY A 215 -3.92 18.76 10.06
CA GLY A 215 -4.65 19.18 11.26
C GLY A 215 -5.03 18.01 12.15
#